data_AF-A0AAD1EL14-F1
#
_entry.id   AF-A0AAD1EL14-F1
#
_cell.length_a   1.000
_cell.length_b   1.000
_cell.length_c   1.000
_cell.angle_alpha   90.00
_cell.angle_beta   90.00
_cell.angle_gamma   90.00
#
_symmetry.space_group_name_H-M   'P 1'
#
loop_
_entity.id
_entity.type
_entity.pdbx_description
1 polymer ?
#
loop_
_entity_poly.entity_id
_entity_poly.type
_entity_poly.pdbx_seq_one_letter_code
_entity_poly.pdbx_strand_id
1 'polypeptide(L)' 'MISHLRALERKWIGEAKGKRGFDDIANPVALTFGTIAGGDWIASIPSDCVVEGRIGFYPGEDPQARADEFEAFVGIED' A
#
# COMPACT_ATOMS: atom_id res chain seq x y z
N MET A 1 0.75 -2.96 10.94
CA MET A 1 0.72 -3.15 9.48
C MET A 1 -0.05 -2.08 8.70
N ILE A 2 -1.37 -1.90 8.86
CA ILE A 2 -2.12 -0.91 8.03
C ILE A 2 -1.57 0.53 8.19
N SER A 3 -1.33 0.98 9.42
CA SER A 3 -0.73 2.29 9.70
C SER A 3 0.64 2.49 9.04
N HIS A 4 1.44 1.41 8.99
CA HIS A 4 2.73 1.36 8.32
C HIS A 4 2.56 1.57 6.82
N LEU A 5 1.69 0.80 6.15
CA LEU A 5 1.41 0.98 4.72
C LEU A 5 0.86 2.38 4.37
N ARG A 6 0.11 3.01 5.29
CA ARG A 6 -0.32 4.41 5.13
C ARG A 6 0.86 5.39 5.12
N ALA A 7 1.99 5.06 5.74
CA ALA A 7 3.20 5.88 5.64
C ALA A 7 3.83 5.79 4.24
N LEU A 8 3.84 4.61 3.63
CA LEU A 8 4.25 4.44 2.23
C LEU A 8 3.34 5.23 1.27
N GLU A 9 2.02 5.14 1.45
CA GLU A 9 1.06 5.93 0.67
C GLU A 9 1.37 7.43 0.77
N ARG A 10 1.56 7.96 1.99
CA ARG A 10 1.92 9.39 2.17
C ARG A 10 3.24 9.76 1.50
N LYS A 11 4.25 8.89 1.57
CA LYS A 11 5.53 9.09 0.90
C LYS A 11 5.30 9.25 -0.61
N TRP A 12 4.58 8.31 -1.22
CA TRP A 12 4.32 8.32 -2.66
C TRP A 12 3.38 9.46 -3.09
N ILE A 13 2.43 9.89 -2.26
CA ILE A 13 1.66 11.13 -2.51
C ILE A 13 2.61 12.34 -2.57
N GLY A 14 3.61 12.40 -1.70
CA GLY A 14 4.62 13.47 -1.71
C GLY A 14 5.47 13.52 -2.99
N GLU A 15 5.53 12.41 -3.74
CA GLU A 15 6.23 12.32 -5.04
C GLU A 15 5.39 12.91 -6.20
N ALA A 16 4.15 13.36 -5.96
CA ALA A 16 3.30 13.96 -6.99
C ALA A 16 3.91 15.23 -7.61
N LYS A 17 4.73 15.96 -6.83
CA LYS A 17 5.30 17.24 -7.23
C LYS A 17 6.13 17.09 -8.51
N GLY A 18 5.71 17.78 -9.57
CA GLY A 18 6.40 17.75 -10.86
C GLY A 18 5.93 16.63 -11.79
N LYS A 19 4.93 15.83 -11.40
CA LYS A 19 4.28 14.85 -12.26
C LYS A 19 3.04 15.49 -12.89
N ARG A 20 3.15 15.79 -14.18
CA ARG A 20 2.13 16.53 -14.94
C ARG A 20 0.75 15.91 -14.77
N GLY A 21 -0.20 16.71 -14.28
CA GLY A 21 -1.60 16.32 -14.11
C GLY A 21 -1.95 15.69 -12.75
N PHE A 22 -0.99 15.59 -11.83
CA PHE A 22 -1.22 15.02 -10.49
C PHE A 22 -1.12 16.06 -9.36
N ASP A 23 -0.65 17.28 -9.62
CA ASP A 23 -0.41 18.31 -8.60
C ASP A 23 -1.69 18.69 -7.80
N ASP A 24 -2.86 18.63 -8.43
CA ASP A 24 -4.16 18.98 -7.82
C ASP A 24 -5.00 17.76 -7.39
N ILE A 25 -4.46 16.54 -7.53
CA ILE A 25 -5.17 15.32 -7.12
C ILE A 25 -4.81 15.03 -5.66
N ALA A 26 -5.81 15.00 -4.78
CA ALA A 26 -5.58 14.83 -3.34
C ALA A 26 -4.93 13.49 -2.95
N ASN A 27 -5.25 12.40 -3.66
CA ASN A 27 -4.66 11.08 -3.44
C ASN A 27 -4.43 10.36 -4.79
N PRO A 28 -3.36 10.71 -5.53
CA PRO A 28 -3.10 10.20 -6.87
C PRO A 28 -2.63 8.73 -6.89
N VAL A 29 -2.18 8.21 -5.75
CA VAL A 29 -1.58 6.87 -5.58
C VAL A 29 -2.32 6.04 -4.54
N ALA A 30 -3.65 6.18 -4.50
CA ALA A 30 -4.49 5.66 -3.43
C ALA A 30 -4.21 4.19 -3.05
N LEU A 31 -4.01 3.96 -1.75
CA LEU A 31 -3.96 2.64 -1.13
C LEU A 31 -5.37 2.24 -0.66
N THR A 32 -5.92 1.18 -1.23
CA THR A 32 -7.25 0.67 -0.91
C THR A 32 -7.19 -0.81 -0.56
N PHE A 33 -7.87 -1.21 0.51
CA PHE A 33 -8.09 -2.60 0.87
C PHE A 33 -9.54 -2.95 0.55
N GLY A 34 -9.74 -3.97 -0.29
CA GLY A 34 -11.06 -4.39 -0.75
C GLY A 34 -11.63 -5.54 0.07
N THR A 35 -10.77 -6.41 0.58
CA THR A 35 -11.14 -7.61 1.33
C THR A 35 -10.22 -7.80 2.53
N ILE A 36 -10.77 -8.38 3.59
CA ILE A 36 -10.04 -8.83 4.76
C ILE A 36 -10.65 -10.15 5.21
N ALA A 37 -9.83 -11.17 5.39
CA ALA A 37 -10.23 -12.48 5.85
C ALA A 37 -9.18 -13.01 6.83
N GLY A 38 -9.59 -13.73 7.87
CA GLY A 38 -8.65 -14.32 8.82
C GLY A 38 -9.36 -15.05 9.95
N GLY A 39 -8.67 -16.05 10.51
CA GLY A 39 -9.16 -16.90 11.58
C GLY A 39 -10.15 -17.96 11.13
N ASP A 40 -10.03 -19.15 11.72
CA ASP A 40 -10.83 -20.32 11.33
C ASP A 40 -11.95 -20.67 12.32
N TRP A 41 -11.86 -20.18 13.55
CA TRP A 41 -12.78 -20.55 14.63
C TRP A 41 -13.01 -19.43 15.65
N ILE A 42 -14.27 -19.21 16.03
CA ILE A 42 -14.68 -18.08 16.88
C ILE A 42 -14.09 -18.10 18.30
N ALA A 43 -13.71 -19.28 18.79
CA ALA A 43 -13.13 -19.45 20.13
C ALA A 43 -11.60 -19.60 20.12
N SER A 44 -10.94 -19.31 19.00
CA SER A 44 -9.49 -19.43 18.84
C SER A 44 -8.86 -18.07 18.54
N ILE A 45 -7.58 -17.93 18.90
CA ILE A 45 -6.77 -16.81 18.43
C ILE A 45 -6.47 -17.05 16.94
N PRO A 46 -6.72 -16.07 16.04
CA PRO A 46 -6.40 -16.22 14.62
C PRO A 46 -4.91 -16.46 14.39
N SER A 47 -4.56 -17.46 13.59
CA SER A 47 -3.20 -17.75 13.14
C SER A 47 -2.73 -16.86 11.99
N ASP A 48 -3.68 -16.31 11.23
CA ASP A 48 -3.42 -15.57 10.01
C ASP A 48 -4.50 -14.51 9.74
N CYS A 49 -4.15 -13.59 8.85
CA CYS A 49 -5.03 -12.58 8.29
C CYS A 49 -4.52 -12.22 6.90
N VAL A 50 -5.39 -12.32 5.90
CA VAL A 50 -5.15 -11.94 4.51
C VAL A 50 -5.92 -10.66 4.23
N VAL A 51 -5.21 -9.67 3.67
CA VAL A 51 -5.81 -8.42 3.21
C VAL A 51 -5.46 -8.27 1.73
N GLU A 52 -6.48 -8.06 0.88
CA GLU A 52 -6.27 -7.80 -0.54
C GLU A 52 -6.63 -6.36 -0.87
N GLY A 53 -5.88 -5.78 -1.80
CA GLY A 53 -6.00 -4.38 -2.10
C GLY A 53 -5.17 -3.96 -3.31
N ARG A 54 -5.05 -2.65 -3.47
CA ARG A 54 -4.19 -2.03 -4.48
C ARG A 54 -3.57 -0.76 -3.93
N ILE A 55 -2.42 -0.41 -4.48
CA ILE A 55 -1.81 0.91 -4.35
C ILE A 55 -1.45 1.41 -5.75
N GLY A 56 -1.68 2.70 -6.00
CA GLY A 56 -1.30 3.32 -7.27
C GLY A 56 0.18 3.69 -7.31
N PHE A 57 0.70 3.89 -8.51
CA PHE A 57 2.00 4.51 -8.76
C PHE A 57 1.90 5.36 -10.03
N TYR A 58 2.90 6.18 -10.32
CA TYR A 58 2.77 7.20 -11.36
C TYR A 58 3.15 6.67 -12.75
N PRO A 59 2.56 7.23 -13.82
CA PRO A 59 2.94 6.90 -15.19
C PRO A 59 4.43 7.14 -15.46
N GLY A 60 5.05 6.22 -16.20
CA GLY A 60 6.47 6.29 -16.56
C GLY A 60 7.43 5.71 -15.52
N GLU A 61 6.94 5.31 -14.36
CA GLU A 61 7.72 4.53 -13.39
C GLU A 61 7.74 3.05 -13.79
N ASP A 62 8.82 2.35 -13.44
CA ASP A 62 8.93 0.91 -13.64
C ASP A 62 8.06 0.17 -12.60
N PRO A 63 7.05 -0.62 -13.03
CA PRO A 63 6.21 -1.38 -12.11
C PRO A 63 7.00 -2.33 -11.21
N GLN A 64 8.08 -2.94 -11.70
CA GLN A 64 8.86 -3.89 -10.89
C GLN A 64 9.60 -3.16 -9.76
N ALA A 65 10.24 -2.03 -10.06
CA ALA A 65 10.89 -1.22 -9.04
C ALA A 65 9.93 -0.74 -7.93
N ARG A 66 8.66 -0.44 -8.28
CA ARG A 66 7.63 -0.06 -7.30
C ARG A 66 7.14 -1.24 -6.47
N ALA A 67 7.06 -2.43 -7.06
CA ALA A 67 6.79 -3.66 -6.33
C ALA A 67 7.91 -3.98 -5.34
N ASP A 68 9.17 -3.90 -5.77
CA ASP A 68 10.33 -4.16 -4.92
C ASP A 68 10.41 -3.19 -3.73
N GLU A 69 10.12 -1.90 -3.96
CA GLU A 69 10.05 -0.90 -2.88
C GLU A 69 8.91 -1.21 -1.91
N PHE A 70 7.75 -1.61 -2.40
CA PHE A 70 6.61 -2.00 -1.58
C PHE A 70 6.95 -3.22 -0.71
N GLU A 71 7.53 -4.27 -1.31
CA GLU A 71 7.94 -5.49 -0.60
C GLU A 71 9.00 -5.20 0.47
N ALA A 72 10.02 -4.40 0.14
CA ALA A 72 11.04 -3.98 1.10
C ALA A 72 10.44 -3.16 2.26
N PHE A 73 9.42 -2.35 1.98
CA PHE A 73 8.74 -1.57 3.01
C PHE A 73 7.85 -2.46 3.91
N VAL A 74 7.20 -3.48 3.34
CA VAL A 74 6.40 -4.47 4.08
C VAL A 74 7.29 -5.35 4.95
N GLY A 75 8.46 -5.74 4.45
CA GLY A 75 9.41 -6.67 5.09
C GLY A 75 10.16 -6.13 6.30
N ILE A 76 9.70 -5.04 6.93
CA ILE A 76 10.24 -4.60 8.22
C ILE A 76 9.68 -5.54 9.30
N GLU A 77 10.53 -6.48 9.73
CA GLU A 77 10.33 -7.28 10.94
C GLU A 77 10.49 -6.36 12.17
N ASP A 78 9.45 -6.30 13.03
CA ASP A 78 9.60 -5.97 14.45
C ASP A 78 9.89 -7.27 15.23
#